data_AF-A0A7C5TG68-F1
#
_entry.id   AF-A0A7C5TG68-F1
#
_cell.length_a   1.000
_cell.length_b   1.000
_cell.length_c   1.000
_cell.angle_alpha   90.00
_cell.angle_beta   90.00
_cell.angle_gamma   90.00
#
_symmetry.space_group_name_H-M   'P 1'
#
loop_
_entity.id
_entity.type
_entity.pdbx_description
1 polymer ?
#
loop_
_entity_poly.entity_id
_entity_poly.type
_entity_poly.pdbx_seq_one_letter_code
_entity_poly.pdbx_strand_id
1 'polypeptide(L)'
;SILAAIYFYIGRIARRFLDIYSYTIPTYIIGALTVLLYNYIFTKDNILYYIPSSLIWLLLLAIIPMIGGHTVMNYLLKHYKSSIVTSIALAEPAIATLLAIPILSEVPRINHVIAIIITLFGIFITLKGR
;
A
#
# COMPACT_ATOMS: atom_id res chain seq x y z
N SER A 1 -0.49 -10.64 8.97
CA SER A 1 -0.58 -9.18 9.15
C SER A 1 -0.13 -8.70 10.53
N ILE A 2 1.05 -9.15 11.01
CA ILE A 2 1.61 -8.71 12.31
C ILE A 2 2.49 -7.46 12.10
N LEU A 3 3.41 -7.52 11.13
CA LEU A 3 4.28 -6.38 10.77
C LEU A 3 3.50 -5.12 10.36
N ALA A 4 2.46 -5.27 9.52
CA ALA A 4 1.61 -4.14 9.13
C ALA A 4 0.87 -3.53 10.34
N ALA A 5 0.38 -4.36 11.27
CA ALA A 5 -0.27 -3.88 12.49
C ALA A 5 0.71 -3.11 13.39
N ILE A 6 1.94 -3.62 13.55
CA ILE A 6 3.01 -2.94 14.29
C ILE A 6 3.34 -1.60 13.61
N TYR A 7 3.48 -1.57 12.29
CA TYR A 7 3.75 -0.36 11.52
C TYR A 7 2.67 0.71 11.73
N PHE A 8 1.39 0.36 11.55
CA PHE A 8 0.29 1.31 11.75
C PHE A 8 0.17 1.76 13.21
N TYR A 9 0.46 0.90 14.18
CA TYR A 9 0.46 1.25 15.60
C TYR A 9 1.58 2.24 15.94
N ILE A 10 2.82 1.97 15.53
CA ILE A 10 3.97 2.86 15.74
C ILE A 10 3.75 4.19 14.99
N GLY A 11 3.28 4.14 13.74
CA GLY A 11 2.96 5.32 12.95
C GLY A 11 1.92 6.21 13.63
N ARG A 12 0.89 5.62 14.26
CA ARG A 12 -0.12 6.38 15.02
C ARG A 12 0.46 7.13 16.22
N ILE A 13 1.45 6.56 16.90
CA ILE A 13 2.13 7.20 18.05
C ILE A 13 3.08 8.29 17.57
N ALA A 14 3.93 7.97 16.57
CA ALA A 14 4.92 8.91 16.03
C ALA A 14 4.26 10.15 15.39
N ARG A 15 3.13 9.97 14.70
CA ARG A 15 2.37 11.06 14.06
C ARG A 15 1.68 12.02 15.04
N ARG A 16 1.65 11.73 16.35
CA ARG A 16 1.21 12.71 17.37
C ARG A 16 2.22 13.83 17.61
N PHE A 17 3.49 13.58 17.30
CA PHE A 17 4.59 14.50 17.60
C PHE A 17 5.36 14.95 16.34
N LEU A 18 5.15 14.30 15.20
CA LEU A 18 5.88 14.54 13.96
C LEU A 18 4.94 14.92 12.80
N ASP A 19 5.38 15.91 12.02
CA ASP A 19 4.76 16.25 10.75
C ASP A 19 4.86 15.12 9.72
N ILE A 20 3.98 15.15 8.72
CA ILE A 20 3.80 14.07 7.72
C ILE A 20 5.14 13.75 7.05
N TYR A 21 5.80 14.78 6.54
CA TYR A 21 7.03 14.67 5.77
C TYR A 21 8.20 14.13 6.61
N SER A 22 8.30 14.56 7.87
CA SER A 22 9.36 14.13 8.79
C SER A 22 9.27 12.65 9.17
N TYR A 23 8.08 12.05 9.04
CA TYR A 23 7.90 10.62 9.27
C TYR A 23 7.96 9.79 7.97
N THR A 24 7.38 10.27 6.87
CA THR A 24 7.31 9.50 5.62
C THR A 24 8.66 9.40 4.91
N ILE A 25 9.45 10.48 4.88
CA ILE A 25 10.74 10.50 4.16
C ILE A 25 11.73 9.47 4.73
N PRO A 26 12.01 9.43 6.05
CA PRO A 26 12.95 8.45 6.60
C PRO A 26 12.46 7.01 6.43
N THR A 27 11.15 6.78 6.60
CA THR A 27 10.55 5.46 6.44
C THR A 27 10.75 4.93 5.01
N TYR A 28 10.55 5.78 4.00
CA TYR A 28 10.74 5.41 2.59
C TYR A 28 12.21 5.17 2.25
N ILE A 29 13.13 5.95 2.80
CA ILE A 29 14.57 5.74 2.62
C ILE A 29 15.00 4.39 3.20
N ILE A 30 14.57 4.09 4.43
CA ILE A 30 14.89 2.81 5.09
C ILE A 30 14.27 1.64 4.31
N GLY A 31 13.02 1.78 3.84
CA GLY A 31 12.37 0.79 2.98
C GLY A 31 13.12 0.54 1.68
N ALA A 32 13.54 1.60 0.98
CA ALA A 32 14.32 1.48 -0.25
C ALA A 32 15.66 0.80 -0.01
N LEU A 33 16.37 1.20 1.05
CA LEU A 33 17.69 0.65 1.39
C LEU A 33 17.60 -0.84 1.78
N THR A 34 16.59 -1.22 2.56
CA THR A 34 16.40 -2.63 2.97
C THR A 34 16.10 -3.53 1.78
N VAL A 35 15.26 -3.09 0.83
CA VAL A 35 14.99 -3.85 -0.40
C VAL A 35 16.24 -3.94 -1.29
N LEU A 36 17.02 -2.86 -1.40
CA LEU A 36 18.26 -2.84 -2.18
C LEU A 36 19.31 -3.80 -1.59
N LEU A 37 19.50 -3.76 -0.26
CA LEU A 37 20.39 -4.69 0.44
C LEU A 37 19.94 -6.15 0.29
N TYR A 38 18.62 -6.40 0.37
CA TYR A 38 18.08 -7.74 0.15
C TYR A 38 18.37 -8.25 -1.26
N ASN A 39 18.14 -7.42 -2.29
CA ASN A 39 18.46 -7.78 -3.66
C ASN A 39 19.96 -8.08 -3.83
N TYR A 40 20.84 -7.24 -3.28
CA TYR A 40 22.29 -7.43 -3.37
C TYR A 40 22.77 -8.75 -2.72
N ILE A 41 22.20 -9.13 -1.57
CA ILE A 41 22.63 -10.32 -0.83
C ILE A 41 22.04 -11.61 -1.44
N PHE A 42 20.75 -11.62 -1.76
CA PHE A 42 20.02 -12.85 -2.06
C PHE A 42 19.73 -13.05 -3.54
N THR A 43 19.19 -12.03 -4.22
CA THR A 43 18.70 -12.17 -5.60
C THR A 43 19.82 -11.98 -6.63
N LYS A 44 20.72 -11.02 -6.39
CA LYS A 44 21.85 -10.63 -7.27
C LYS A 44 21.44 -10.24 -8.69
N ASP A 45 20.21 -9.73 -8.86
CA ASP A 45 19.73 -9.27 -10.16
C ASP A 45 20.38 -7.95 -10.57
N ASN A 46 20.65 -7.80 -11.87
CA ASN A 46 21.18 -6.55 -12.41
C ASN A 46 20.06 -5.53 -12.59
N ILE A 47 19.80 -4.76 -11.53
CA ILE A 47 18.74 -3.73 -11.49
C ILE A 47 18.87 -2.76 -12.68
N LEU A 48 20.10 -2.39 -13.04
CA LEU A 48 20.38 -1.42 -14.13
C LEU A 48 19.90 -1.89 -15.51
N TYR A 49 19.77 -3.20 -15.72
CA TYR A 49 19.29 -3.76 -16.97
C TYR A 49 17.78 -3.55 -17.19
N TYR A 50 16.99 -3.62 -16.11
CA TYR A 50 15.53 -3.51 -16.15
C TYR A 50 15.00 -2.09 -15.98
N ILE A 51 15.81 -1.16 -15.47
CA ILE A 51 15.42 0.24 -15.28
C ILE A 51 14.83 0.84 -16.57
N PRO A 52 15.43 0.74 -17.78
CA PRO A 52 14.92 1.45 -18.96
C PRO A 52 13.51 1.02 -19.39
N SER A 53 13.21 -0.29 -19.29
CA SER A 53 11.90 -0.84 -19.67
C SER A 53 10.84 -0.69 -18.57
N SER A 54 11.27 -0.54 -17.31
CA SER A 54 10.39 -0.53 -16.13
C SER A 54 10.21 0.85 -15.50
N LEU A 55 10.98 1.85 -15.95
CA LEU A 55 11.07 3.16 -15.28
C LEU A 55 9.71 3.85 -15.15
N ILE A 56 8.90 3.82 -16.21
CA ILE A 56 7.56 4.42 -16.22
C ILE A 56 6.65 3.75 -15.20
N TRP A 57 6.65 2.42 -15.14
CA TRP A 57 5.85 1.66 -14.17
C TRP A 57 6.33 1.88 -12.73
N LEU A 58 7.65 1.95 -12.51
CA LEU A 58 8.23 2.27 -11.21
C LEU A 58 7.86 3.69 -10.75
N LEU A 59 7.89 4.67 -11.65
CA LEU A 59 7.47 6.04 -11.35
C LEU A 59 5.98 6.13 -11.03
N LEU A 60 5.13 5.48 -11.83
CA LEU A 60 3.69 5.41 -11.57
C LEU A 60 3.39 4.77 -10.22
N LEU A 61 4.09 3.68 -9.86
CA LEU A 61 3.96 3.00 -8.57
C LEU A 61 4.47 3.86 -7.40
N ALA A 62 5.59 4.56 -7.59
CA ALA A 62 6.12 5.46 -6.57
C ALA A 62 5.21 6.65 -6.30
N ILE A 63 4.61 7.24 -7.34
CA ILE A 63 3.81 8.46 -7.20
C ILE A 63 2.40 8.14 -6.74
N ILE A 64 1.72 7.16 -7.37
CA ILE A 64 0.29 6.94 -7.21
C ILE A 64 -0.01 6.17 -5.91
N PRO A 65 0.27 4.86 -5.80
CA PRO A 65 -0.05 4.12 -4.58
C PRO A 65 0.91 4.45 -3.43
N MET A 66 2.22 4.63 -3.71
CA MET A 66 3.20 4.77 -2.65
C MET A 66 3.16 6.16 -2.00
N ILE A 67 3.34 7.24 -2.76
CA ILE A 67 3.23 8.60 -2.19
C ILE A 67 1.75 8.95 -1.97
N GLY A 68 0.91 8.86 -2.99
CA GLY A 68 -0.50 9.25 -2.90
C GLY A 68 -1.27 8.42 -1.88
N GLY A 69 -1.29 7.09 -2.07
CA GLY A 69 -2.05 6.17 -1.22
C GLY A 69 -1.64 6.23 0.25
N HIS A 70 -0.36 6.05 0.58
CA HIS A 70 0.07 6.09 1.98
C HIS A 70 -0.05 7.47 2.62
N THR A 71 0.11 8.57 1.86
CA THR A 71 -0.11 9.92 2.42
C THR A 71 -1.58 10.14 2.77
N VAL A 72 -2.51 9.72 1.90
CA VAL A 72 -3.95 9.76 2.19
C VAL A 72 -4.28 8.93 3.42
N MET A 73 -3.72 7.72 3.56
CA MET A 73 -3.93 6.89 4.75
C MET A 73 -3.37 7.54 6.02
N ASN A 74 -2.17 8.13 5.95
CA ASN A 74 -1.55 8.83 7.08
C ASN A 74 -2.29 10.12 7.46
N TYR A 75 -2.97 10.74 6.51
CA TYR A 75 -3.91 11.84 6.76
C TYR A 75 -5.18 11.33 7.45
N LEU A 76 -5.80 10.27 6.93
CA LEU A 76 -7.01 9.67 7.51
C LEU A 76 -6.80 9.15 8.93
N LEU A 77 -5.61 8.62 9.27
CA LEU A 77 -5.26 8.19 10.63
C LEU A 77 -5.28 9.33 11.66
N LYS A 78 -5.16 10.60 11.22
CA LYS A 78 -5.27 11.77 12.10
C LYS A 78 -6.72 12.04 12.51
N HIS A 79 -7.68 11.73 11.63
CA HIS A 79 -9.10 12.09 11.81
C HIS A 79 -10.01 10.89 12.14
N TYR A 80 -9.59 9.67 11.84
CA TYR A 80 -10.40 8.47 12.00
C TYR A 80 -9.71 7.38 12.84
N LYS A 81 -10.52 6.46 13.39
CA LYS A 81 -10.01 5.31 14.15
C LYS A 81 -9.20 4.39 13.21
N SER A 82 -8.09 3.85 13.72
CA SER A 82 -7.19 2.93 12.98
C SER A 82 -7.94 1.81 12.26
N SER A 83 -8.91 1.17 12.94
CA SER A 83 -9.74 0.09 12.37
C SER A 83 -10.44 0.47 11.05
N ILE A 84 -10.88 1.73 10.92
CA ILE A 84 -11.59 2.18 9.72
C ILE A 84 -10.61 2.47 8.58
N VAL A 85 -9.46 3.08 8.90
CA VAL A 85 -8.42 3.32 7.90
C VAL A 85 -7.87 2.01 7.37
N THR A 86 -7.62 1.02 8.24
CA THR A 86 -7.19 -0.31 7.81
C THR A 86 -8.28 -1.05 7.03
N SER A 87 -9.56 -0.81 7.33
CA SER A 87 -10.67 -1.40 6.56
C SER A 87 -10.72 -0.83 5.14
N ILE A 88 -10.51 0.48 4.96
CA ILE A 88 -10.45 1.10 3.63
C ILE A 88 -9.26 0.57 2.82
N ALA A 89 -8.13 0.24 3.47
CA ALA A 89 -6.99 -0.40 2.79
C ALA A 89 -7.35 -1.75 2.15
N LEU A 90 -8.32 -2.48 2.73
CA LEU A 90 -8.79 -3.75 2.18
C LEU A 90 -9.59 -3.58 0.87
N ALA A 91 -9.93 -2.36 0.46
CA ALA A 91 -10.51 -2.08 -0.86
C ALA A 91 -9.45 -1.99 -1.97
N GLU A 92 -8.17 -1.82 -1.64
CA GLU A 92 -7.08 -1.69 -2.61
C GLU A 92 -6.96 -2.89 -3.57
N PRO A 93 -7.08 -4.17 -3.12
CA PRO A 93 -7.10 -5.32 -4.02
C PRO A 93 -8.24 -5.31 -5.03
N ALA A 94 -9.40 -4.74 -4.67
CA ALA A 94 -10.54 -4.63 -5.59
C ALA A 94 -10.23 -3.65 -6.74
N ILE A 95 -9.65 -2.50 -6.40
CA ILE A 95 -9.23 -1.49 -7.38
C ILE A 95 -8.10 -2.03 -8.25
N ALA A 96 -7.11 -2.72 -7.65
CA ALA A 96 -6.02 -3.35 -8.37
C ALA A 96 -6.52 -4.42 -9.36
N THR A 97 -7.49 -5.24 -8.95
CA THR A 97 -8.10 -6.25 -9.83
C THR A 97 -8.83 -5.61 -11.01
N LEU A 98 -9.55 -4.49 -10.78
CA LEU A 98 -10.22 -3.75 -11.84
C LEU A 98 -9.20 -3.16 -12.85
N LEU A 99 -8.08 -2.62 -12.34
CA LEU A 99 -6.99 -2.07 -13.16
C LEU A 99 -6.20 -3.15 -13.90
N ALA A 100 -6.11 -4.37 -13.37
CA ALA A 100 -5.42 -5.48 -14.01
C ALA A 100 -6.08 -5.93 -15.33
N ILE A 101 -7.39 -5.75 -15.47
CA ILE A 101 -8.12 -6.12 -16.68
C ILE A 101 -7.61 -5.33 -17.91
N PRO A 102 -7.61 -3.97 -17.93
CA PRO A 102 -7.10 -3.23 -19.07
C PRO A 102 -5.57 -3.16 -19.16
N ILE A 103 -4.84 -3.22 -18.03
CA ILE A 103 -3.38 -3.01 -18.02
C ILE A 103 -2.62 -4.32 -18.27
N LEU A 104 -3.03 -5.40 -17.63
CA LEU A 104 -2.36 -6.71 -17.67
C LEU A 104 -3.11 -7.72 -18.55
N SER A 105 -4.30 -7.37 -19.05
CA SER A 105 -5.19 -8.30 -19.76
C SER A 105 -5.54 -9.56 -18.94
N GLU A 106 -5.49 -9.45 -17.62
CA GLU A 106 -5.79 -10.55 -16.70
C GLU A 106 -7.26 -10.49 -16.26
N VAL A 107 -8.02 -11.52 -16.60
CA VAL A 107 -9.42 -11.64 -16.16
C VAL A 107 -9.48 -12.36 -14.81
N PRO A 108 -10.05 -11.74 -13.76
CA PRO A 108 -10.16 -12.37 -12.46
C PRO A 108 -11.09 -13.59 -12.53
N ARG A 109 -10.63 -14.71 -11.95
CA ARG A 109 -11.47 -15.90 -11.74
C ARG A 109 -12.66 -15.57 -10.83
N ILE A 110 -13.75 -16.32 -10.99
CA ILE A 110 -14.99 -16.16 -10.20
C ILE A 110 -14.70 -16.14 -8.68
N ASN A 111 -13.75 -16.96 -8.21
CA ASN A 111 -13.38 -17.04 -6.79
C ASN A 111 -12.83 -15.71 -6.26
N HIS A 112 -12.03 -14.99 -7.06
CA HIS A 112 -11.48 -13.69 -6.68
C HIS A 112 -12.58 -12.63 -6.62
N VAL A 113 -13.53 -12.67 -7.57
CA VAL A 113 -14.69 -11.76 -7.58
C VAL A 113 -15.54 -11.95 -6.32
N ILE A 114 -15.82 -13.19 -5.93
CA ILE A 114 -16.57 -13.50 -4.71
C ILE A 114 -15.83 -12.97 -3.47
N ALA A 115 -14.50 -13.20 -3.39
CA ALA A 115 -13.70 -12.70 -2.27
C ALA A 115 -13.71 -11.16 -2.17
N ILE A 116 -13.64 -10.46 -3.32
CA ILE A 116 -13.75 -9.00 -3.37
C ILE A 116 -15.11 -8.52 -2.86
N ILE A 117 -16.20 -9.14 -3.31
CA ILE A 117 -17.57 -8.79 -2.86
C ILE A 117 -17.71 -8.95 -1.34
N ILE A 118 -17.26 -10.08 -0.80
CA ILE A 118 -17.31 -10.34 0.65
C ILE A 118 -16.50 -9.29 1.41
N THR A 119 -15.31 -8.95 0.92
CA THR A 119 -14.44 -7.96 1.55
C THR A 119 -15.08 -6.57 1.54
N LEU A 120 -15.60 -6.11 0.40
CA LEU A 120 -16.28 -4.83 0.27
C LEU A 120 -17.53 -4.75 1.18
N PHE A 121 -18.27 -5.85 1.31
CA PHE A 121 -19.42 -5.93 2.20
C PHE A 121 -19.00 -5.80 3.69
N GLY A 122 -17.91 -6.45 4.09
CA GLY A 122 -17.34 -6.31 5.44
C GLY A 122 -16.89 -4.87 5.75
N ILE A 123 -16.30 -4.19 4.77
CA ILE A 123 -15.93 -2.77 4.88
C ILE A 123 -17.19 -1.91 5.07
N PHE A 124 -18.25 -2.14 4.28
CA PHE A 124 -19.51 -1.40 4.39
C PHE A 124 -20.15 -1.53 5.78
N ILE A 125 -20.20 -2.73 6.35
CA ILE A 125 -20.71 -2.95 7.71
C ILE A 125 -19.86 -2.19 8.74
N THR A 126 -18.54 -2.25 8.61
CA THR A 126 -17.60 -1.57 9.53
C THR A 126 -17.75 -0.05 9.49
N LEU A 127 -18.04 0.50 8.31
CA LEU A 127 -18.31 1.94 8.14
C LEU A 127 -19.67 2.35 8.68
N LYS A 128 -20.70 1.51 8.54
CA LYS A 128 -22.08 1.77 9.01
C LYS A 128 -22.25 1.57 10.51
N GLY A 129 -21.46 0.71 11.14
CA GLY A 129 -21.48 0.47 12.60
C GLY A 129 -20.90 1.61 13.44
N ARG A 130 -20.86 2.83 12.89
CA ARG A 130 -20.26 4.03 13.45
C ARG A 130 -21.24 5.17 13.38
#